data_AF-A0AAQ3P873-F1
#
_entry.id   AF-A0AAQ3P873-F1
#
_cell.length_a   1.000
_cell.length_b   1.000
_cell.length_c   1.000
_cell.angle_alpha   90.00
_cell.angle_beta   90.00
_cell.angle_gamma   90.00
#
_symmetry.space_group_name_H-M   'P 1'
#
loop_
_entity.id
_entity.type
_entity.pdbx_description
1 polymer ?
#
loop_
_entity_poly.entity_id
_entity_poly.type
_entity_poly.pdbx_seq_one_letter_code
_entity_poly.pdbx_strand_id
1 'polypeptide(L)'
;MSSPGKSGSIFYLTQDDRIIIKTVKKSEVKCQVLIRMLPSYYQHVCQYKNSLVTAFLGVHCVKPVGCQKKQTRFIVMGNVFCSEYRIHKRFDLKGSSHGRTTDKPRKEIDETTTLKDLDLNFVLRLEQSWFQELIRYRFCQVACSFILLGFRFVFSCLRVGLNFYVPAFV
;
A
#
# COMPACT_ATOMS: atom_id res chain seq x y z
N MET A 1 5.79 3.55 -16.07
CA MET A 1 6.40 2.90 -14.89
C MET A 1 5.52 1.76 -14.42
N SER A 2 5.79 0.53 -14.87
CA SER A 2 5.07 -0.68 -14.46
C SER A 2 5.96 -1.50 -13.53
N SER A 3 5.77 -1.42 -12.21
CA SER A 3 6.42 -2.36 -11.30
C SER A 3 5.62 -3.67 -11.29
N PRO A 4 6.18 -4.82 -11.72
CA PRO A 4 5.47 -6.08 -11.61
C PRO A 4 5.37 -6.44 -10.14
N GLY A 5 4.15 -6.49 -9.60
CA GLY A 5 3.95 -7.13 -8.30
C GLY A 5 4.26 -8.62 -8.44
N LYS A 6 4.78 -9.26 -7.38
CA LYS A 6 5.09 -10.72 -7.33
C LYS A 6 3.90 -11.63 -7.76
N SER A 7 2.67 -11.10 -7.77
CA SER A 7 1.44 -11.79 -8.21
C SER A 7 1.10 -11.65 -9.71
N GLY A 8 1.93 -10.97 -10.52
CA GLY A 8 1.63 -10.65 -11.92
C GLY A 8 0.46 -9.66 -12.07
N SER A 9 0.26 -8.80 -11.05
CA SER A 9 -0.63 -7.64 -11.12
C SER A 9 0.14 -6.43 -11.64
N ILE A 10 -0.49 -5.66 -12.51
CA ILE A 10 0.06 -4.42 -13.07
C ILE A 10 -0.39 -3.26 -12.18
N PHE A 11 0.52 -2.36 -11.88
CA PHE A 11 0.24 -1.10 -11.21
C PHE A 11 0.39 0.05 -12.19
N TYR A 12 -0.58 0.96 -12.15
CA TYR A 12 -0.53 2.25 -12.81
C TYR A 12 -0.62 3.33 -11.74
N LEU A 13 -0.01 4.48 -12.05
CA LEU A 13 -0.03 5.68 -11.23
C LEU A 13 -0.60 6.80 -12.09
N THR A 14 -1.46 7.65 -11.53
CA THR A 14 -1.94 8.85 -12.21
C THR A 14 -0.80 9.84 -12.42
N GLN A 15 -0.96 10.76 -13.37
CA GLN A 15 0.08 11.76 -13.70
C GLN A 15 0.40 12.69 -12.52
N ASP A 16 -0.56 12.92 -11.63
CA ASP A 16 -0.43 13.72 -10.41
C ASP A 16 0.03 12.89 -9.19
N ASP A 17 0.37 11.61 -9.39
CA ASP A 17 0.77 10.66 -8.34
C ASP A 17 -0.24 10.47 -7.20
N ARG A 18 -1.47 10.98 -7.31
CA ARG A 18 -2.47 10.89 -6.22
C ARG A 18 -3.12 9.52 -6.12
N ILE A 19 -3.22 8.80 -7.22
CA ILE A 19 -4.04 7.59 -7.34
C ILE A 19 -3.21 6.46 -7.95
N ILE A 20 -3.32 5.29 -7.32
CA ILE A 20 -2.77 4.04 -7.82
C ILE A 20 -3.90 3.16 -8.34
N ILE A 21 -3.74 2.65 -9.54
CA ILE A 21 -4.64 1.66 -10.14
C ILE A 21 -3.93 0.32 -10.18
N LYS A 22 -4.53 -0.70 -9.57
CA LYS A 22 -3.98 -2.06 -9.52
C LYS A 22 -4.89 -3.02 -10.27
N THR A 23 -4.36 -3.72 -11.27
CA THR A 23 -5.11 -4.79 -11.95
C THR A 23 -5.22 -6.02 -11.06
N VAL A 24 -6.39 -6.67 -11.11
CA VAL A 24 -6.67 -7.90 -10.36
C VAL A 24 -7.17 -8.99 -11.31
N LYS A 25 -6.67 -10.21 -11.12
CA LYS A 25 -7.09 -11.36 -11.95
C LYS A 25 -8.45 -11.88 -11.48
N LYS A 26 -9.22 -12.49 -12.39
CA LYS A 26 -10.54 -13.08 -12.06
C LYS A 26 -10.45 -14.18 -10.99
N SER A 27 -9.38 -14.99 -11.02
CA SER A 27 -9.09 -16.01 -10.01
C SER A 27 -8.62 -15.43 -8.68
N GLU A 28 -8.23 -14.15 -8.64
CA GLU A 28 -7.94 -13.48 -7.38
C GLU A 28 -9.26 -13.10 -6.70
N VAL A 29 -9.58 -13.89 -5.69
CA VAL A 29 -10.67 -13.74 -4.71
C VAL A 29 -10.80 -12.31 -4.16
N LYS A 30 -9.76 -11.49 -4.27
CA LYS A 30 -9.64 -10.08 -3.85
C LYS A 30 -10.80 -9.18 -4.29
N CYS A 31 -11.27 -9.26 -5.54
CA CYS A 31 -12.32 -8.35 -6.02
C CYS A 31 -13.68 -8.66 -5.36
N GLN A 32 -14.02 -9.93 -5.22
CA GLN A 32 -15.25 -10.37 -4.55
C GLN A 32 -15.18 -10.12 -3.03
N VAL A 33 -13.99 -10.26 -2.46
CA VAL A 33 -13.72 -9.98 -1.05
C VAL A 33 -13.82 -8.51 -0.75
N LEU A 34 -13.24 -7.64 -1.60
CA LEU A 34 -13.32 -6.19 -1.45
C LEU A 34 -14.78 -5.74 -1.34
N ILE A 35 -15.65 -6.29 -2.18
CA ILE A 35 -17.09 -6.02 -2.11
C ILE A 35 -17.70 -6.50 -0.78
N ARG A 36 -17.31 -7.69 -0.29
CA ARG A 36 -17.80 -8.24 0.99
C ARG A 36 -17.29 -7.47 2.22
N MET A 37 -16.09 -6.90 2.16
CA MET A 37 -15.49 -6.12 3.25
C MET A 37 -15.93 -4.67 3.29
N LEU A 38 -16.57 -4.14 2.24
CA LEU A 38 -16.99 -2.74 2.15
C LEU A 38 -17.79 -2.25 3.37
N PRO A 39 -18.77 -2.98 3.92
CA PRO A 39 -19.53 -2.51 5.09
C PRO A 39 -18.64 -2.31 6.32
N SER A 40 -17.80 -3.29 6.65
CA SER A 40 -16.88 -3.20 7.79
C SER A 40 -15.77 -2.17 7.56
N TYR A 41 -15.30 -2.04 6.31
CA TYR A 41 -14.36 -0.99 5.92
C TYR A 41 -14.95 0.41 6.12
N TYR A 42 -16.20 0.62 5.67
CA TYR A 42 -16.90 1.89 5.83
C TYR A 42 -17.04 2.28 7.30
N GLN A 43 -17.51 1.34 8.14
CA GLN A 43 -17.62 1.57 9.59
C GLN A 43 -16.27 1.95 10.22
N HIS A 44 -15.20 1.26 9.82
CA HIS A 44 -13.86 1.55 10.32
C HIS A 44 -13.38 2.95 9.92
N VAL A 45 -13.51 3.34 8.65
CA VAL A 45 -13.07 4.66 8.17
C VAL A 45 -13.91 5.78 8.80
N CYS A 46 -15.21 5.57 9.02
CA CYS A 46 -16.06 6.54 9.72
C CYS A 46 -15.65 6.71 11.19
N GLN A 47 -15.29 5.63 11.88
CA GLN A 47 -14.88 5.66 13.28
C GLN A 47 -13.46 6.21 13.47
N TYR A 48 -12.55 5.94 12.53
CA TYR A 48 -11.14 6.27 12.63
C TYR A 48 -10.70 7.19 11.48
N LYS A 49 -10.80 8.51 11.70
CA LYS A 49 -10.44 9.55 10.70
C LYS A 49 -9.00 9.43 10.18
N ASN A 50 -8.05 9.02 11.02
CA ASN A 50 -6.64 8.84 10.65
C ASN A 50 -6.28 7.35 10.48
N SER A 51 -7.17 6.56 9.87
CA SER A 51 -6.89 5.15 9.63
C SER A 51 -5.68 4.97 8.70
N LEU A 52 -4.84 4.00 9.02
CA LEU A 52 -3.71 3.57 8.17
C LEU A 52 -4.14 2.57 7.09
N VAL A 53 -5.43 2.22 7.04
CA VAL A 53 -5.98 1.37 5.97
C VAL A 53 -5.99 2.16 4.66
N THR A 54 -5.49 1.54 3.59
CA THR A 54 -5.53 2.10 2.24
C THR A 54 -6.92 2.65 1.89
N ALA A 55 -6.96 3.89 1.40
CA ALA A 55 -8.18 4.49 0.88
C ALA A 55 -8.57 3.80 -0.44
N PHE A 56 -9.65 3.01 -0.42
CA PHE A 56 -10.23 2.45 -1.63
C PHE A 56 -11.19 3.44 -2.24
N LEU A 57 -10.89 3.89 -3.46
CA LEU A 57 -11.70 4.86 -4.19
C LEU A 57 -12.70 4.16 -5.11
N GLY A 58 -12.40 2.95 -5.57
CA GLY A 58 -13.32 2.20 -6.43
C GLY A 58 -12.81 0.84 -6.84
N VAL A 59 -13.75 0.00 -7.27
CA VAL A 59 -13.48 -1.30 -7.90
C VAL A 59 -14.24 -1.33 -9.21
N HIS A 60 -13.54 -1.53 -10.32
CA HIS A 60 -14.12 -1.45 -11.66
C HIS A 60 -13.82 -2.69 -12.47
N CYS A 61 -14.71 -2.98 -13.42
CA CYS A 61 -14.58 -4.06 -14.39
C CYS A 61 -14.88 -3.51 -15.78
N VAL A 62 -13.89 -3.54 -16.67
CA VAL A 62 -14.03 -3.11 -18.07
C VAL A 62 -14.14 -4.34 -18.96
N LYS A 63 -15.18 -4.35 -19.80
CA LYS A 63 -15.41 -5.38 -20.82
C LYS A 63 -15.29 -4.71 -22.20
N PRO A 64 -14.30 -5.07 -23.02
CA PRO A 64 -14.21 -4.56 -24.39
C PRO A 64 -15.44 -5.00 -25.20
N VAL A 65 -15.97 -4.08 -26.00
CA VAL A 65 -17.07 -4.36 -26.93
C VAL A 65 -16.61 -5.45 -27.92
N GLY A 66 -17.40 -6.52 -28.08
CA GLY A 66 -17.09 -7.65 -28.96
C GLY A 66 -16.27 -8.79 -28.35
N CYS A 67 -15.78 -8.68 -27.11
CA CYS A 67 -14.97 -9.73 -26.47
C CYS A 67 -15.41 -10.06 -25.03
N GLN A 68 -16.46 -10.88 -24.89
CA GLN A 68 -17.01 -11.34 -23.60
C GLN A 68 -15.99 -12.05 -22.68
N LYS A 69 -14.96 -12.69 -23.27
CA LYS A 69 -13.96 -13.52 -22.57
C LYS A 69 -12.80 -12.73 -21.96
N LYS A 70 -12.55 -11.48 -22.35
CA LYS A 70 -11.46 -10.64 -21.82
C LYS A 70 -12.02 -9.50 -20.98
N GLN A 71 -12.30 -9.76 -19.70
CA GLN A 71 -12.73 -8.73 -18.75
C GLN A 71 -11.55 -8.34 -17.87
N THR A 72 -11.24 -7.04 -17.83
CA THR A 72 -10.17 -6.51 -16.98
C THR A 72 -10.77 -5.89 -15.73
N ARG A 73 -10.32 -6.33 -14.57
CA ARG A 73 -10.74 -5.79 -13.28
C ARG A 73 -9.59 -5.01 -12.67
N PHE A 74 -9.91 -3.90 -12.02
CA PHE A 74 -8.92 -3.10 -11.33
C PHE A 74 -9.51 -2.41 -10.10
N ILE A 75 -8.62 -2.12 -9.17
CA ILE A 75 -8.92 -1.38 -7.94
C ILE A 75 -8.24 -0.03 -8.05
N VAL A 76 -8.97 1.01 -7.70
CA VAL A 76 -8.48 2.39 -7.60
C VAL A 76 -8.28 2.68 -6.12
N MET A 77 -7.06 3.10 -5.75
CA MET A 77 -6.67 3.34 -4.37
C MET A 77 -5.84 4.62 -4.25
N GLY A 78 -5.96 5.33 -3.14
CA GLY A 78 -5.14 6.51 -2.85
C GLY A 78 -3.66 6.15 -2.72
N ASN A 79 -2.78 7.01 -3.22
CA ASN A 79 -1.35 6.88 -3.02
C ASN A 79 -0.93 7.45 -1.65
N VAL A 80 -0.43 6.58 -0.77
CA VAL A 80 0.08 6.96 0.56
C VAL A 80 1.33 7.85 0.47
N PHE A 81 2.04 7.82 -0.66
CA PHE A 81 3.25 8.59 -0.89
C PHE A 81 2.99 9.93 -1.61
N CYS A 82 1.73 10.31 -1.82
CA CYS A 82 1.38 11.64 -2.31
C CYS A 82 1.53 12.64 -1.16
N SER A 83 2.66 13.35 -1.14
CA SER A 83 3.03 14.32 -0.11
C SER A 83 3.67 15.53 -0.77
N GLU A 84 3.53 16.70 -0.15
CA GLU A 84 4.26 17.93 -0.53
C GLU A 84 5.77 17.77 -0.30
N TYR A 85 6.17 16.84 0.58
CA TYR A 85 7.55 16.54 0.87
C TYR A 85 8.11 15.45 -0.06
N ARG A 86 9.32 15.67 -0.57
CA ARG A 86 10.06 14.67 -1.36
C ARG A 86 10.37 13.43 -0.54
N ILE A 87 9.97 12.26 -1.01
CA ILE A 87 10.25 10.98 -0.32
C ILE A 87 11.54 10.39 -0.87
N HIS A 88 12.60 10.41 -0.07
CA HIS A 88 13.93 9.92 -0.46
C HIS A 88 14.03 8.38 -0.40
N LYS A 89 13.31 7.75 0.55
CA LYS A 89 13.29 6.28 0.68
C LYS A 89 11.89 5.77 0.95
N ARG A 90 11.51 4.67 0.29
CA ARG A 90 10.21 4.00 0.42
C ARG A 90 10.40 2.59 0.91
N PHE A 91 9.60 2.14 1.87
CA PHE A 91 9.64 0.79 2.43
C PHE A 91 8.26 0.12 2.42
N ASP A 92 8.22 -1.18 2.11
CA ASP A 92 7.09 -2.10 2.30
C ASP A 92 7.48 -3.10 3.41
N LEU A 93 7.01 -2.82 4.63
CA LEU A 93 7.34 -3.58 5.83
C LEU A 93 6.18 -4.50 6.19
N LYS A 94 6.39 -5.81 6.27
CA LYS A 94 5.37 -6.78 6.72
C LYS A 94 5.75 -7.52 8.01
N GLY A 95 6.94 -7.29 8.57
CA GLY A 95 7.42 -7.94 9.78
C GLY A 95 7.87 -9.39 9.59
N SER A 96 8.25 -9.77 8.37
CA SER A 96 8.70 -11.14 8.03
C SER A 96 10.11 -11.10 7.42
N SER A 97 10.86 -12.19 7.43
CA SER A 97 12.20 -12.25 6.79
C SER A 97 12.18 -12.88 5.40
N HIS A 98 11.28 -13.82 5.14
CA HIS A 98 11.28 -14.60 3.89
C HIS A 98 10.89 -13.75 2.66
N GLY A 99 11.82 -13.63 1.70
CA GLY A 99 11.64 -12.86 0.46
C GLY A 99 11.57 -11.34 0.67
N ARG A 100 12.18 -10.84 1.74
CA ARG A 100 12.16 -9.43 2.18
C ARG A 100 13.43 -8.64 1.96
N THR A 101 14.18 -9.02 0.94
CA THR A 101 15.26 -8.22 0.39
C THR A 101 14.83 -7.71 -0.98
N THR A 102 15.27 -6.51 -1.34
CA THR A 102 15.08 -5.99 -2.69
C THR A 102 16.01 -6.72 -3.66
N ASP A 103 15.47 -7.18 -4.78
CA ASP A 103 16.23 -7.99 -5.76
C ASP A 103 17.15 -7.12 -6.64
N LYS A 104 17.07 -5.80 -6.52
CA LYS A 104 17.90 -4.85 -7.25
C LYS A 104 19.27 -4.68 -6.57
N PRO A 105 20.37 -4.63 -7.35
CA PRO A 105 21.68 -4.29 -6.79
C PRO A 105 21.67 -2.86 -6.24
N ARG A 106 22.47 -2.60 -5.20
CA ARG A 106 22.51 -1.29 -4.50
C ARG A 106 22.71 -0.09 -5.43
N LYS A 107 23.43 -0.27 -6.55
CA LYS A 107 23.71 0.78 -7.54
C LYS A 107 22.49 1.19 -8.37
N GLU A 108 21.46 0.35 -8.43
CA GLU A 108 20.21 0.60 -9.17
C GLU A 108 19.03 0.97 -8.25
N ILE A 109 19.31 1.14 -6.95
CA ILE A 109 18.32 1.60 -5.99
C ILE A 109 18.19 3.11 -6.15
N ASP A 110 17.03 3.53 -6.61
CA ASP A 110 16.60 4.92 -6.73
C ASP A 110 15.46 5.22 -5.74
N GLU A 111 15.01 6.48 -5.72
CA GLU A 111 13.92 6.94 -4.84
C GLU A 111 12.56 6.28 -5.16
N THR A 112 12.41 5.74 -6.37
CA THR A 112 11.20 5.04 -6.80
C THR A 112 11.18 3.58 -6.35
N THR A 113 12.34 3.02 -6.00
CA THR A 113 12.49 1.65 -5.52
C THR A 113 11.88 1.50 -4.13
N THR A 114 10.97 0.53 -4.01
CA THR A 114 10.36 0.16 -2.73
C THR A 114 11.22 -0.89 -2.05
N LEU A 115 11.90 -0.49 -0.98
CA LEU A 115 12.71 -1.33 -0.12
C LEU A 115 11.84 -2.23 0.77
N LYS A 116 12.39 -3.33 1.27
CA LYS A 116 11.65 -4.31 2.10
C LYS A 116 12.24 -4.39 3.51
N ASP A 117 11.73 -5.33 4.31
CA ASP A 117 12.06 -5.48 5.73
C ASP A 117 13.57 -5.62 6.00
N LEU A 118 14.31 -6.39 5.21
CA LEU A 118 15.76 -6.64 5.41
C LEU A 118 16.65 -5.52 4.86
N ASP A 119 16.08 -4.59 4.10
CA ASP A 119 16.79 -3.42 3.59
C ASP A 119 16.73 -2.23 4.57
N LEU A 120 15.94 -2.34 5.64
CA LEU A 120 15.71 -1.29 6.62
C LEU A 120 16.89 -1.20 7.60
N ASN A 121 17.83 -0.30 7.31
CA ASN A 121 18.99 -0.02 8.16
C ASN A 121 18.80 1.22 9.04
N PHE A 122 17.55 1.56 9.39
CA PHE A 122 17.21 2.76 10.16
C PHE A 122 16.47 2.40 11.44
N VAL A 123 16.77 3.12 12.52
CA VAL A 123 15.97 3.13 13.74
C VAL A 123 15.12 4.40 13.72
N LEU A 124 13.80 4.22 13.60
CA LEU A 124 12.85 5.33 13.61
C LEU A 124 12.50 5.68 15.06
N ARG A 125 12.89 6.87 15.50
CA ARG A 125 12.53 7.41 16.82
C ARG A 125 11.35 8.36 16.64
N LEU A 126 10.28 8.11 17.39
CA LEU A 126 9.10 8.96 17.46
C LEU A 126 8.95 9.48 18.88
N GLU A 127 8.34 10.65 19.03
CA GLU A 127 7.86 11.12 20.32
C GLU A 127 6.86 10.11 20.91
N GLN A 128 6.81 10.01 22.23
CA GLN A 128 6.00 9.00 22.92
C GLN A 128 4.51 9.09 22.56
N SER A 129 3.96 10.29 22.43
CA SER A 129 2.58 10.55 22.03
C SER A 129 2.27 9.94 20.65
N TRP A 130 3.06 10.31 19.64
CA TRP A 130 2.98 9.81 18.27
C TRP A 130 3.19 8.30 18.17
N PHE A 131 4.12 7.75 18.96
CA PHE A 131 4.34 6.31 19.01
C PHE A 131 3.10 5.56 19.51
N GLN A 132 2.49 6.03 20.60
CA GLN A 132 1.28 5.41 21.16
C GLN A 132 0.11 5.47 20.16
N GLU A 133 -0.07 6.62 19.49
CA GLU A 133 -1.09 6.74 18.45
C GLU A 133 -0.82 5.80 17.26
N LEU A 134 0.41 5.74 16.77
CA LEU A 134 0.80 4.85 15.68
C LEU A 134 0.50 3.39 16.03
N ILE A 135 0.86 2.94 17.24
CA ILE A 135 0.56 1.59 17.71
C ILE A 135 -0.95 1.35 17.77
N ARG A 136 -1.73 2.32 18.28
CA ARG A 136 -3.19 2.23 18.32
C ARG A 136 -3.79 2.08 16.92
N TYR A 137 -3.41 2.94 15.98
CA TYR A 137 -3.90 2.86 14.61
C TYR A 137 -3.50 1.55 13.92
N ARG A 138 -2.30 1.05 14.19
CA ARG A 138 -1.83 -0.23 13.66
C ARG A 138 -2.59 -1.41 14.24
N PHE A 139 -2.88 -1.39 15.54
CA PHE A 139 -3.72 -2.39 16.16
C PHE A 139 -5.11 -2.41 15.54
N CYS A 140 -5.73 -1.24 15.36
CA CYS A 140 -7.04 -1.12 14.69
C CYS A 140 -6.99 -1.59 13.22
N GLN A 141 -5.93 -1.27 12.47
CA GLN A 141 -5.73 -1.71 11.09
C GLN A 141 -5.59 -3.24 11.01
N VAL A 142 -4.77 -3.84 11.89
CA VAL A 142 -4.55 -5.28 11.93
C VAL A 142 -5.84 -5.99 12.35
N ALA A 143 -6.53 -5.49 13.37
CA ALA A 143 -7.83 -6.02 13.79
C ALA A 143 -8.85 -5.97 12.64
N CYS A 144 -8.96 -4.85 11.93
CA CYS A 144 -9.78 -4.75 10.73
C CYS A 144 -9.34 -5.79 9.67
N SER A 145 -8.04 -5.88 9.38
CA SER A 145 -7.50 -6.84 8.40
C SER A 145 -7.76 -8.31 8.77
N PHE A 146 -7.78 -8.64 10.06
CA PHE A 146 -8.10 -9.98 10.58
C PHE A 146 -9.60 -10.28 10.52
N ILE A 147 -10.45 -9.33 10.89
CA ILE A 147 -11.92 -9.44 10.80
C ILE A 147 -12.37 -9.62 9.34
N LEU A 148 -11.60 -9.10 8.39
CA LEU A 148 -11.83 -9.27 6.96
C LEU A 148 -11.37 -10.63 6.37
N LEU A 149 -11.14 -11.63 7.26
CA LEU A 149 -11.09 -13.08 6.99
C LEU A 149 -10.12 -13.52 5.87
N GLY A 150 -8.85 -13.73 6.22
CA GLY A 150 -7.97 -14.69 5.49
C GLY A 150 -6.95 -14.13 4.50
N PHE A 151 -6.77 -12.81 4.39
CA PHE A 151 -5.95 -12.22 3.31
C PHE A 151 -4.54 -11.83 3.75
N ARG A 152 -3.61 -12.80 3.72
CA ARG A 152 -2.18 -12.65 4.06
C ARG A 152 -1.37 -11.62 3.23
N PHE A 153 -1.92 -11.01 2.17
CA PHE A 153 -1.09 -10.38 1.14
C PHE A 153 -1.37 -8.92 0.73
N VAL A 154 -2.50 -8.30 1.10
CA VAL A 154 -2.82 -6.93 0.60
C VAL A 154 -2.82 -5.86 1.70
N PHE A 155 -3.08 -6.22 2.96
CA PHE A 155 -3.31 -5.25 4.04
C PHE A 155 -2.31 -5.32 5.20
N SER A 156 -1.43 -6.31 5.20
CA SER A 156 -0.47 -6.55 6.28
C SER A 156 0.79 -5.70 6.20
N CYS A 157 0.98 -4.93 5.13
CA CYS A 157 2.18 -4.13 4.93
C CYS A 157 1.98 -2.71 5.42
N LEU A 158 2.91 -2.25 6.24
CA LEU A 158 3.10 -0.84 6.49
C LEU A 158 3.98 -0.27 5.40
N ARG A 159 3.46 0.73 4.70
CA ARG A 159 4.25 1.54 3.78
C ARG A 159 4.83 2.73 4.51
N VAL A 160 6.14 2.91 4.43
CA VAL A 160 6.86 4.01 5.10
C VAL A 160 7.62 4.81 4.07
N GLY A 161 7.42 6.12 4.06
CA GLY A 161 8.20 7.07 3.28
C GLY A 161 9.08 7.88 4.22
N LEU A 162 10.38 7.95 3.95
CA LEU A 162 11.31 8.80 4.69
C LEU A 162 11.65 10.05 3.86
N ASN A 163 11.35 11.22 4.44
CA ASN A 163 11.92 12.49 4.04
C ASN A 163 13.05 12.84 5.02
N PHE A 164 14.15 13.36 4.51
CA PHE A 164 15.29 13.81 5.30
C PHE A 164 15.35 15.32 5.15
N TYR A 165 15.19 16.04 6.26
CA TYR A 165 15.36 17.47 6.30
C TYR A 165 16.82 17.77 6.67
N VAL A 166 17.54 18.44 5.77
CA VAL A 166 18.81 19.06 6.13
C VAL A 166 18.46 20.50 6.51
N PRO A 167 18.53 20.88 7.80
CA PRO A 167 18.39 22.28 8.15
C PRO A 167 19.49 23.05 7.44
N ALA A 168 19.11 24.07 6.68
CA ALA A 168 20.08 25.06 6.23
C ALA A 168 20.69 25.65 7.49
N PHE A 169 22.00 25.43 7.69
CA PHE A 169 22.75 26.17 8.69
C PHE A 169 22.68 27.64 8.26
N VAL A 170 21.97 28.45 9.06
CA VAL A 170 22.03 29.92 9.02
C VAL A 170 23.18 30.34 9.92
#